data_AF-A0A382FCF0-F1
#
_entry.id   AF-A0A382FCF0-F1
#
_cell.length_a   1.000
_cell.length_b   1.000
_cell.length_c   1.000
_cell.angle_alpha   90.00
_cell.angle_beta   90.00
_cell.angle_gamma   90.00
#
_symmetry.space_group_name_H-M   'P 1'
#
loop_
_entity.id
_entity.type
_entity.pdbx_description
1 polymer ?
#
loop_
_entity_poly.entity_id
_entity_poly.type
_entity_poly.pdbx_seq_one_letter_code
_entity_poly.pdbx_strand_id
1 'polypeptide(L)' 'MSDDTSSKHALSPNRLEKQFSDYKPLYSAAEALIEANRCLNCYDAPCISACPTGIDIPAFIKKISTENIIGSAKVIF' A
#
# COMPACT_ATOMS: atom_id res chain seq x y z
N MET A 1 25.88 -23.82 -24.00
CA MET A 1 24.97 -22.67 -23.86
C MET A 1 23.64 -23.10 -24.47
N SER A 2 22.76 -23.88 -23.82
CA SER A 2 22.25 -23.77 -22.44
C SER A 2 21.70 -22.34 -22.22
N ASP A 3 20.40 -22.05 -22.11
CA ASP A 3 19.24 -22.90 -21.79
C ASP A 3 17.96 -22.44 -22.51
N ASP A 4 17.25 -23.45 -23.02
CA ASP A 4 15.83 -23.48 -23.37
C ASP A 4 15.02 -23.59 -22.08
N THR A 5 14.21 -22.57 -21.73
CA THR A 5 13.00 -22.69 -20.88
C THR A 5 12.25 -21.35 -20.77
N SER A 6 11.85 -20.77 -21.89
CA SER A 6 10.78 -19.76 -21.90
C SER A 6 9.54 -20.35 -22.54
N SER A 7 8.43 -20.33 -21.79
CA SER A 7 7.06 -20.54 -22.31
C SER A 7 6.59 -21.97 -22.56
N LYS A 8 6.47 -22.79 -21.50
CA LYS A 8 5.52 -23.94 -21.49
C LYS A 8 4.25 -23.70 -20.66
N HIS A 9 4.10 -22.50 -20.08
CA HIS A 9 2.91 -22.10 -19.31
C HIS A 9 2.43 -20.69 -19.71
N ALA A 10 2.33 -20.43 -21.01
CA ALA A 10 1.66 -19.22 -21.48
C ALA A 10 0.19 -19.29 -21.08
N LEU A 11 -0.17 -18.54 -20.04
CA LEU A 11 -1.54 -18.42 -19.54
C LEU A 11 -2.42 -17.88 -20.67
N SER A 12 -3.63 -18.44 -20.83
CA SER A 12 -4.61 -18.00 -21.84
C SER A 12 -4.72 -16.48 -21.87
N PRO A 13 -4.81 -15.82 -23.03
CA PRO A 13 -4.96 -14.37 -23.09
C PRO A 13 -6.23 -13.87 -22.37
N ASN A 14 -7.27 -14.71 -22.27
CA ASN A 14 -8.54 -14.40 -21.62
C ASN A 14 -8.61 -15.00 -20.20
N ARG A 15 -7.72 -14.56 -19.31
CA ARG A 15 -7.78 -14.94 -17.88
C ARG A 15 -8.89 -14.15 -17.19
N LEU A 16 -9.76 -14.86 -16.49
CA LEU A 16 -10.78 -14.29 -15.62
C LEU A 16 -10.20 -13.25 -14.65
N GLU A 17 -9.02 -13.51 -14.07
CA GLU A 17 -8.31 -12.58 -13.18
C GLU A 17 -8.03 -11.19 -13.80
N LYS A 18 -7.94 -11.09 -15.13
CA LYS A 18 -7.75 -9.80 -15.83
C LYS A 18 -9.07 -9.08 -16.12
N GLN A 19 -10.20 -9.75 -15.91
CA GLN A 19 -11.54 -9.19 -16.11
C GLN A 19 -12.11 -8.58 -14.82
N PHE A 20 -11.49 -8.84 -13.67
CA PHE A 20 -11.87 -8.28 -12.38
C PHE A 20 -10.86 -7.22 -11.95
N SER A 21 -11.18 -5.95 -12.20
CA SER A 21 -10.45 -4.83 -11.64
C SER A 21 -10.84 -4.60 -10.18
N ASP A 22 -9.94 -3.97 -9.41
CA ASP A 22 -10.27 -3.52 -8.06
C ASP A 22 -11.52 -2.65 -8.08
N TYR A 23 -12.49 -2.96 -7.21
CA TYR A 23 -13.70 -2.15 -7.05
C TYR A 23 -13.36 -0.73 -6.58
N LYS A 24 -12.35 -0.60 -5.71
CA LYS A 24 -11.79 0.67 -5.27
C LYS A 24 -10.34 0.78 -5.73
N PRO A 25 -10.02 1.66 -6.69
CA PRO A 25 -8.65 1.84 -7.12
C PRO A 25 -7.79 2.44 -6.00
N LEU A 26 -6.47 2.29 -6.13
CA LEU A 26 -5.50 2.93 -5.24
C LEU A 26 -5.59 4.45 -5.36
N TYR A 27 -5.21 5.16 -4.30
CA TYR A 27 -4.99 6.59 -4.39
C TYR A 27 -3.83 6.91 -5.35
N SER A 28 -3.99 7.98 -6.11
CA SER A 28 -2.86 8.66 -6.74
C SER A 28 -1.91 9.22 -5.66
N ALA A 29 -0.67 9.51 -6.04
CA ALA A 29 0.31 10.09 -5.11
C ALA A 29 -0.20 11.41 -4.49
N ALA A 30 -0.88 12.25 -5.28
CA ALA A 30 -1.44 13.51 -4.82
C ALA A 30 -2.60 13.30 -3.82
N GLU A 31 -3.52 12.38 -4.11
CA GLU A 31 -4.62 12.05 -3.19
C GLU A 31 -4.10 11.48 -1.88
N ALA A 32 -3.11 10.58 -1.94
CA ALA A 32 -2.49 10.01 -0.76
C ALA A 32 -1.81 11.08 0.11
N LEU A 33 -1.11 12.04 -0.53
CA LEU A 33 -0.48 13.16 0.16
C LEU A 33 -1.51 14.08 0.82
N ILE A 34 -2.60 14.42 0.12
CA ILE A 34 -3.69 15.25 0.65
C ILE A 34 -4.34 14.56 1.87
N GLU A 35 -4.65 13.27 1.76
CA GLU A 35 -5.27 12.53 2.85
C GLU A 35 -4.32 12.38 4.05
N ALA A 36 -3.03 12.10 3.81
CA ALA A 36 -2.05 11.99 4.88
C ALA A 36 -1.89 13.28 5.68
N ASN A 37 -1.99 14.44 5.02
CA ASN A 37 -1.93 15.75 5.67
C ASN A 37 -3.16 16.09 6.52
N ARG A 38 -4.25 15.33 6.45
CA ARG A 38 -5.43 15.50 7.33
C ARG A 38 -5.23 14.86 8.71
N CYS A 39 -4.20 14.03 8.88
CA CYS A 39 -3.88 13.44 10.18
C CYS A 39 -3.45 14.51 11.18
N LEU A 40 -4.07 14.52 12.37
CA LEU A 40 -3.82 15.52 13.41
C LEU A 40 -2.57 15.23 14.26
N ASN A 41 -1.90 14.09 14.06
CA ASN A 41 -0.75 13.65 14.86
C ASN A 41 -1.04 13.68 16.37
N CYS A 42 -2.17 13.07 16.76
CA CYS A 42 -2.62 13.02 18.16
C CYS A 42 -1.55 12.39 19.07
N TYR A 43 -1.35 12.96 20.26
CA TYR A 43 -0.44 12.42 21.28
C TYR A 43 -0.92 11.05 21.79
N ASP A 44 -2.15 11.00 22.32
CA ASP A 44 -2.82 9.75 22.71
C ASP A 44 -3.65 9.22 21.53
N ALA A 45 -2.99 8.76 20.48
CA ALA A 45 -3.63 8.38 19.23
C ALA A 45 -4.60 7.18 19.40
N PRO A 46 -5.94 7.40 19.37
CA PRO A 46 -6.90 6.32 19.62
C PRO A 46 -6.90 5.28 18.49
N CYS A 47 -6.42 5.66 17.31
CA CYS A 47 -6.27 4.76 16.18
C CYS A 47 -5.28 3.63 16.46
N ILE A 48 -4.21 3.87 17.24
CA ILE A 48 -3.25 2.84 17.63
C ILE A 48 -3.94 1.82 18.54
N SER A 49 -4.66 2.28 19.58
CA SER A 49 -5.39 1.41 20.50
C SER A 49 -6.49 0.59 19.81
N ALA A 50 -7.08 1.12 18.75
CA ALA A 50 -8.10 0.43 17.96
C ALA A 50 -7.51 -0.60 16.97
N CYS A 51 -6.22 -0.51 16.65
CA CYS A 51 -5.57 -1.41 15.71
C CYS A 51 -5.21 -2.74 16.39
N PRO A 52 -5.76 -3.89 15.97
CA PRO A 52 -5.53 -5.17 16.64
C PRO A 52 -4.08 -5.67 16.52
N THR A 53 -3.32 -5.18 15.55
CA THR A 53 -1.91 -5.51 15.35
C THR A 53 -0.95 -4.46 15.92
N GLY A 54 -1.47 -3.40 16.55
CA GLY A 54 -0.66 -2.37 17.22
C GLY A 54 0.17 -1.50 16.28
N ILE A 55 -0.27 -1.30 15.02
CA ILE A 55 0.45 -0.43 14.07
C ILE A 55 0.47 1.02 14.56
N ASP A 56 1.63 1.66 14.44
CA ASP A 56 1.78 3.10 14.66
C ASP A 56 1.23 3.89 13.45
N ILE A 57 -0.10 4.08 13.45
CA ILE A 57 -0.85 4.74 12.39
C ILE A 57 -0.37 6.18 12.14
N PRO A 58 -0.24 7.04 13.17
CA PRO A 58 0.28 8.40 12.97
C PRO A 58 1.68 8.39 12.34
N ALA A 59 2.57 7.49 12.76
CA ALA A 59 3.94 7.47 12.23
C ALA A 59 4.00 7.08 10.75
N PHE A 60 3.27 6.05 10.30
CA PHE A 60 3.31 5.69 8.87
C PHE A 60 2.63 6.76 8.01
N ILE A 61 1.54 7.36 8.48
CA ILE A 61 0.86 8.46 7.77
C ILE A 61 1.77 9.67 7.66
N LYS A 62 2.48 10.03 8.74
CA LYS A 62 3.44 11.13 8.72
C LYS A 62 4.52 10.91 7.67
N LYS A 63 5.01 9.68 7.51
CA LYS A 63 5.99 9.33 6.47
C LYS A 63 5.41 9.45 5.05
N ILE A 64 4.13 9.16 4.83
CA ILE A 64 3.45 9.46 3.54
C ILE A 64 3.42 10.97 3.30
N SER A 65 3.12 11.78 4.33
CA SER A 65 3.06 13.25 4.21
C SER A 65 4.39 13.91 3.84
N THR A 66 5.51 13.23 4.07
CA THR A 66 6.86 13.68 3.71
C THR A 66 7.46 12.86 2.57
N GLU A 67 6.61 12.15 1.79
CA GLU A 67 6.98 11.34 0.62
C GLU A 67 7.98 10.20 0.91
N ASN A 68 8.15 9.82 2.18
CA ASN A 68 9.00 8.71 2.60
C ASN A 68 8.22 7.38 2.57
N ILE A 69 7.90 6.92 1.36
CA ILE A 69 7.04 5.74 1.14
C ILE A 69 7.68 4.45 1.68
N ILE A 70 8.98 4.25 1.44
CA ILE A 70 9.69 3.06 1.95
C ILE A 70 9.72 3.07 3.48
N GLY A 71 9.98 4.25 4.09
CA GLY A 71 9.94 4.40 5.53
C GLY A 71 8.55 4.14 6.09
N SER A 72 7.49 4.56 5.39
CA SER A 72 6.10 4.31 5.78
C SER A 72 5.80 2.81 5.81
N ALA A 73 6.16 2.09 4.76
CA ALA A 73 5.96 0.64 4.70
C ALA A 73 6.66 -0.10 5.86
N LYS A 74 7.89 0.31 6.21
CA LYS A 74 8.63 -0.26 7.36
C LYS A 74 8.01 0.00 8.74
N VAL A 75 7.07 0.94 8.86
CA VAL A 75 6.32 1.13 10.11
C VAL A 75 5.11 0.21 10.18
N ILE A 76 4.62 -0.25 9.02
CA ILE A 76 3.46 -1.15 8.93
C ILE A 76 3.85 -2.61 9.15
N PHE A 77 5.06 -3.02 8.74
CA PHE A 77 5.60 -4.38 8.83
C PHE A 77 6.67 -4.53 9.90
#